data_AF-A0A7C7KVY2-F1
#
_entry.id   AF-A0A7C7KVY2-F1
#
_cell.length_a   1.000
_cell.length_b   1.000
_cell.length_c   1.000
_cell.angle_alpha   90.00
_cell.angle_beta   90.00
_cell.angle_gamma   90.00
#
_symmetry.space_group_name_H-M   'P 1'
#
loop_
_entity.id
_entity.type
_entity.pdbx_description
1 polymer ?
#
loop_
_entity_poly.entity_id
_entity_poly.type
_entity_poly.pdbx_seq_one_letter_code
_entity_poly.pdbx_strand_id
1 'polypeptide(L)'
;MGVGMTAFSRIIPCEFTDNYRILCARATSDLSILESIVSIWSLERESRQRCPTSGFNSYTLLNHPASKAFLRGLEPPVNLFLYQSYPELEELAVREGWVLLANKASLRKLVGGRGFFLKLV
;
A
#
# COMPACT_ATOMS: atom_id res chain seq x y z
N MET A 1 3.99 -1.71 -7.30
CA MET A 1 3.29 -2.61 -6.35
C MET A 1 2.12 -1.88 -5.70
N GLY A 2 0.92 -2.45 -5.71
CA GLY A 2 -0.22 -1.94 -4.96
C GLY A 2 -0.11 -2.26 -3.48
N VAL A 3 -0.50 -1.33 -2.62
CA VAL A 3 -0.50 -1.54 -1.16
C VAL A 3 -1.88 -1.23 -0.58
N GLY A 4 -2.41 -2.12 0.26
CA GLY A 4 -3.74 -1.95 0.84
C GLY A 4 -4.06 -2.92 1.96
N MET A 5 -5.23 -2.75 2.57
CA MET A 5 -5.70 -3.68 3.61
C MET A 5 -6.21 -4.99 3.00
N THR A 6 -6.82 -4.91 1.84
CA THR A 6 -7.28 -6.05 1.03
C THR A 6 -6.77 -5.89 -0.40
N ALA A 7 -6.70 -7.00 -1.14
CA ALA A 7 -6.15 -7.01 -2.49
C ALA A 7 -7.13 -6.52 -3.56
N PHE A 8 -8.43 -6.81 -3.42
CA PHE A 8 -9.45 -6.54 -4.46
C PHE A 8 -9.43 -5.10 -4.99
N SER A 9 -9.39 -4.11 -4.08
CA SER A 9 -9.37 -2.68 -4.45
C SER A 9 -8.05 -2.21 -5.10
N ARG A 10 -7.11 -3.12 -5.36
CA ARG A 10 -5.79 -2.84 -5.93
C ARG A 10 -5.51 -3.67 -7.19
N ILE A 11 -6.49 -4.40 -7.73
CA ILE A 11 -6.22 -5.27 -8.89
C ILE A 11 -6.05 -4.49 -10.18
N ILE A 12 -6.86 -3.45 -10.42
CA ILE A 12 -6.96 -2.75 -11.71
C ILE A 12 -5.59 -2.37 -12.33
N PRO A 13 -4.58 -1.88 -11.57
CA PRO A 13 -3.29 -1.56 -12.15
C PRO A 13 -2.54 -2.74 -12.82
N CYS A 14 -2.90 -4.01 -12.56
CA CYS A 14 -2.32 -5.16 -13.27
C CYS A 14 -2.62 -5.16 -14.77
N GLU A 15 -3.73 -4.55 -15.19
CA GLU A 15 -4.12 -4.44 -16.61
C GLU A 15 -3.19 -3.50 -17.41
N PHE A 16 -2.35 -2.71 -16.73
CA PHE A 16 -1.48 -1.72 -17.36
C PHE A 16 0.01 -2.07 -17.25
N THR A 17 0.39 -3.09 -16.48
CA THR A 17 1.80 -3.48 -16.33
C THR A 17 1.97 -4.92 -15.86
N ASP A 18 2.78 -5.69 -16.60
CA ASP A 18 3.01 -7.12 -16.38
C ASP A 18 3.73 -7.45 -15.06
N ASN A 19 4.49 -6.48 -14.52
CA ASN A 19 5.25 -6.63 -13.28
C ASN A 19 4.49 -6.13 -12.05
N TYR A 20 3.17 -5.94 -12.17
CA TYR A 20 2.36 -5.50 -11.05
C TYR A 20 2.22 -6.61 -10.00
N ARG A 21 2.35 -6.20 -8.73
CA ARG A 21 2.18 -7.07 -7.56
C ARG A 21 1.39 -6.32 -6.51
N ILE A 22 0.71 -7.04 -5.64
CA ILE A 22 -0.05 -6.47 -4.53
C ILE A 22 0.55 -6.95 -3.21
N LEU A 23 0.75 -6.02 -2.29
CA LEU A 23 1.05 -6.27 -0.88
C LEU A 23 -0.17 -5.86 -0.07
N CYS A 24 -0.79 -6.82 0.61
CA CYS A 24 -1.96 -6.57 1.42
C CYS A 24 -1.80 -7.04 2.87
N ALA A 25 -2.59 -6.45 3.77
CA ALA A 25 -2.63 -6.89 5.16
C ALA A 25 -3.37 -8.23 5.28
N ARG A 26 -4.60 -8.28 4.78
CA ARG A 26 -5.55 -9.36 5.07
C ARG A 26 -5.60 -10.44 4.01
N ALA A 27 -5.88 -11.66 4.44
CA ALA A 27 -6.14 -12.80 3.56
C ALA A 27 -7.65 -13.04 3.46
N THR A 28 -8.31 -12.29 2.58
CA THR A 28 -9.76 -12.41 2.32
C THR A 28 -10.09 -13.65 1.49
N SER A 29 -11.37 -14.09 1.49
CA SER A 29 -11.80 -15.33 0.83
C SER A 29 -11.66 -15.32 -0.68
N ASP A 30 -11.67 -14.15 -1.30
CA ASP A 30 -11.46 -13.92 -2.72
C ASP A 30 -9.98 -14.01 -3.14
N LEU A 31 -9.04 -14.07 -2.18
CA LEU A 31 -7.61 -13.99 -2.46
C LEU A 31 -7.13 -15.09 -3.41
N SER A 32 -7.62 -16.33 -3.28
CA SER A 32 -7.26 -17.44 -4.18
C SER A 32 -7.68 -17.21 -5.62
N ILE A 33 -8.81 -16.51 -5.84
CA ILE A 33 -9.27 -16.14 -7.18
C ILE A 33 -8.39 -15.00 -7.72
N LEU A 34 -8.10 -13.99 -6.89
CA LEU A 34 -7.28 -12.85 -7.30
C LEU A 34 -5.83 -13.26 -7.64
N GLU A 35 -5.30 -14.29 -7.00
CA GLU A 35 -3.96 -14.82 -7.26
C GLU A 35 -3.82 -15.47 -8.65
N SER A 36 -4.93 -15.85 -9.28
CA SER A 36 -4.91 -16.28 -10.69
C SER A 36 -4.71 -15.13 -11.68
N ILE A 37 -4.87 -13.88 -11.23
CA ILE A 37 -4.82 -12.66 -12.04
C ILE A 37 -3.51 -11.89 -11.79
N VAL A 38 -3.12 -11.78 -10.52
CA VAL A 38 -1.99 -10.95 -10.10
C VAL A 38 -1.23 -11.61 -8.94
N SER A 39 0.08 -11.39 -8.88
CA SER A 39 0.88 -11.84 -7.73
C SER A 39 0.51 -11.05 -6.48
N ILE A 40 0.10 -11.76 -5.42
CA ILE A 40 -0.32 -11.15 -4.16
C ILE A 40 0.48 -11.72 -3.00
N TRP A 41 0.97 -10.83 -2.15
CA TRP A 41 1.54 -11.15 -0.86
C TRP A 41 0.62 -10.63 0.25
N SER A 42 0.34 -11.45 1.26
CA SER A 42 -0.58 -11.13 2.35
C SER A 42 0.07 -11.33 3.71
N LEU A 43 0.09 -10.27 4.53
CA LEU A 43 0.72 -10.33 5.85
C LEU A 43 0.07 -11.38 6.76
N GLU A 44 -1.26 -11.48 6.77
CA GLU A 44 -1.96 -12.47 7.60
C GLU A 44 -1.58 -13.91 7.25
N ARG A 45 -1.44 -14.19 5.94
CA ARG A 45 -1.07 -15.52 5.46
C ARG A 45 0.36 -15.89 5.86
N GLU A 46 1.27 -14.94 5.72
CA GLU A 46 2.71 -15.14 5.90
C GLU A 46 3.11 -15.16 7.38
N SER A 47 2.49 -14.29 8.20
CA SER A 47 2.71 -14.26 9.65
C SER A 47 1.92 -15.32 10.40
N ARG A 48 0.94 -15.97 9.76
CA ARG A 48 -0.06 -16.86 10.40
C ARG A 48 -0.79 -16.21 11.57
N GLN A 49 -0.86 -14.88 11.58
CA GLN A 49 -1.52 -14.07 12.60
C GLN A 49 -2.55 -13.17 11.94
N ARG A 50 -3.70 -13.00 12.59
CA ARG A 50 -4.71 -12.06 12.10
C ARG A 50 -4.26 -10.62 12.36
N CYS A 51 -4.44 -9.76 11.37
CA CYS A 51 -4.24 -8.33 11.56
C CYS A 51 -5.39 -7.78 12.41
N PRO A 52 -5.12 -6.83 13.33
CA PRO A 52 -6.16 -6.15 14.09
C PRO A 52 -7.25 -5.56 13.19
N THR A 53 -8.51 -5.65 13.63
CA THR A 53 -9.64 -5.08 12.90
C THR A 53 -9.65 -3.56 12.89
N SER A 54 -9.11 -2.92 13.93
CA SER A 54 -9.05 -1.47 14.12
C SER A 54 -7.61 -0.95 14.14
N GLY A 55 -7.38 0.24 13.58
CA GLY A 55 -6.09 0.94 13.64
C GLY A 55 -5.01 0.40 12.71
N PHE A 56 -5.27 -0.69 11.98
CA PHE A 56 -4.35 -1.23 10.99
C PHE A 56 -4.47 -0.43 9.68
N ASN A 57 -3.36 0.12 9.21
CA ASN A 57 -3.30 0.98 8.03
C ASN A 57 -2.04 0.66 7.18
N SER A 58 -1.84 1.39 6.09
CA SER A 58 -0.69 1.16 5.21
C SER A 58 0.66 1.37 5.90
N TYR A 59 0.74 2.27 6.88
CA TYR A 59 1.96 2.48 7.67
C TYR A 59 2.28 1.26 8.53
N THR A 60 1.32 0.76 9.31
CA THR A 60 1.54 -0.44 10.14
C THR A 60 1.86 -1.66 9.31
N LEU A 61 1.21 -1.80 8.14
CA LEU A 61 1.49 -2.86 7.18
C LEU A 61 2.93 -2.80 6.67
N LEU A 62 3.37 -1.65 6.16
CA LEU A 62 4.70 -1.48 5.56
C LEU A 62 5.82 -1.46 6.62
N ASN A 63 5.53 -1.01 7.84
CA ASN A 63 6.50 -1.03 8.92
C ASN A 63 6.64 -2.41 9.58
N HIS A 64 5.77 -3.37 9.26
CA HIS A 64 5.85 -4.72 9.81
C HIS A 64 7.13 -5.45 9.33
N PRO A 65 7.87 -6.15 10.21
CA PRO A 65 9.11 -6.83 9.84
C PRO A 65 8.99 -7.79 8.65
N ALA A 66 7.91 -8.58 8.59
CA ALA A 66 7.66 -9.50 7.47
C ALA A 66 7.47 -8.76 6.13
N SER A 67 6.73 -7.64 6.14
CA SER A 67 6.56 -6.81 4.94
C SER A 67 7.89 -6.21 4.50
N LYS A 68 8.71 -5.71 5.42
CA LYS A 68 10.05 -5.19 5.11
C LYS A 68 10.95 -6.28 4.54
N ALA A 69 10.95 -7.47 5.12
CA ALA A 69 11.73 -8.61 4.64
C ALA A 69 11.31 -9.00 3.21
N PHE A 70 9.99 -9.07 2.95
CA PHE A 70 9.46 -9.31 1.62
C PHE A 70 9.91 -8.24 0.61
N LEU A 71 9.76 -6.95 0.96
CA LEU A 71 10.12 -5.84 0.08
C LEU A 71 11.63 -5.75 -0.20
N ARG A 72 12.49 -6.14 0.75
CA ARG A 72 13.94 -6.21 0.55
C ARG A 72 14.36 -7.32 -0.41
N GLY A 73 13.52 -8.33 -0.61
CA GLY A 73 13.74 -9.38 -1.62
C GLY A 73 13.39 -8.96 -3.05
N LEU A 74 12.96 -7.72 -3.26
CA LEU A 74 12.60 -7.18 -4.58
C LEU A 74 13.73 -6.34 -5.17
N GLU A 75 13.74 -6.22 -6.50
CA GLU A 75 14.67 -5.35 -7.20
C GLU A 75 14.34 -3.86 -6.92
N PRO A 76 15.32 -3.04 -6.53
CA PRO A 76 15.12 -1.61 -6.34
C PRO A 76 15.07 -0.85 -7.68
N PRO A 77 14.34 0.28 -7.77
CA PRO A 77 13.55 0.88 -6.70
C PRO A 77 12.19 0.19 -6.51
N VAL A 78 11.77 0.04 -5.25
CA VAL A 78 10.43 -0.47 -4.93
C VAL A 78 9.42 0.68 -5.03
N ASN A 79 8.61 0.65 -6.08
CA ASN A 79 7.55 1.63 -6.32
C ASN A 79 6.22 1.18 -5.68
N LEU A 80 5.72 1.97 -4.73
CA LEU A 80 4.53 1.66 -3.92
C LEU A 80 3.35 2.58 -4.30
N PHE A 81 2.25 1.98 -4.74
CA PHE A 81 1.01 2.68 -5.04
C PHE A 81 0.00 2.49 -3.90
N LEU A 82 -0.32 3.59 -3.23
CA LEU A 82 -1.15 3.64 -2.02
C LEU A 82 -2.37 4.51 -2.25
N TYR A 83 -3.49 4.15 -1.61
CA TYR A 83 -4.68 5.01 -1.60
C TYR A 83 -4.45 6.31 -0.83
N GLN A 84 -3.74 6.22 0.30
CA GLN A 84 -3.52 7.35 1.19
C GLN A 84 -2.08 7.38 1.70
N SER A 85 -1.44 8.53 1.57
CA SER A 85 -0.14 8.83 2.18
C SER A 85 -0.29 9.69 3.44
N TYR A 86 0.67 9.56 4.34
CA TYR A 86 0.80 10.29 5.60
C TYR A 86 2.29 10.63 5.83
N PRO A 87 2.63 11.71 6.57
CA PRO A 87 4.03 12.10 6.76
C PRO A 87 4.93 10.97 7.27
N GLU A 88 4.48 10.20 8.26
CA GLU A 88 5.19 9.07 8.83
C GLU A 88 5.45 7.94 7.81
N LEU A 89 4.57 7.82 6.81
CA LEU A 89 4.71 6.87 5.71
C LEU A 89 5.75 7.34 4.69
N GLU A 90 5.77 8.65 4.39
CA GLU A 90 6.77 9.26 3.52
C GLU A 90 8.17 9.16 4.14
N GLU A 91 8.31 9.43 5.43
CA GLU A 91 9.55 9.24 6.18
C GLU A 91 10.03 7.78 6.16
N LEU A 92 9.10 6.83 6.36
CA LEU A 92 9.42 5.42 6.29
C LEU A 92 9.91 5.03 4.89
N ALA A 93 9.26 5.51 3.83
CA ALA A 93 9.65 5.23 2.46
C ALA A 93 11.05 5.77 2.15
N VAL A 94 11.37 6.99 2.58
CA VAL A 94 12.71 7.56 2.44
C VAL A 94 13.76 6.69 3.15
N ARG A 95 13.50 6.27 4.40
CA ARG A 95 14.43 5.42 5.15
C ARG A 95 14.69 4.06 4.50
N GLU A 96 13.67 3.46 3.88
CA GLU A 96 13.77 2.13 3.28
C GLU A 96 14.07 2.18 1.76
N GLY A 97 14.30 3.37 1.18
CA GLY A 97 14.60 3.54 -0.25
C GLY A 97 13.43 3.23 -1.18
N TRP A 98 12.19 3.35 -0.68
CA TRP A 98 10.97 3.13 -1.47
C TRP A 98 10.50 4.43 -2.14
N VAL A 99 9.87 4.28 -3.29
CA VAL A 99 9.23 5.38 -4.02
C VAL A 99 7.72 5.31 -3.81
N LEU A 100 7.16 6.29 -3.11
CA LEU A 100 5.69 6.40 -2.98
C LEU A 100 5.12 7.08 -4.23
N LEU A 101 4.23 6.37 -4.92
CA LEU A 101 3.54 6.87 -6.10
C LEU A 101 2.26 7.60 -5.70
N ALA A 102 2.11 8.82 -6.24
CA ALA A 102 0.93 9.67 -6.09
C ALA A 102 0.59 10.06 -4.62
N ASN A 103 -0.51 10.78 -4.46
CA ASN A 103 -1.17 11.03 -3.17
C ASN A 103 -0.30 11.61 -2.05
N LYS A 104 0.65 12.50 -2.39
CA LYS A 104 1.55 13.14 -1.41
C LYS A 104 0.77 13.73 -0.23
N ALA A 105 1.22 13.45 0.98
CA ALA A 105 0.53 13.80 2.23
C ALA A 105 0.33 15.32 2.35
N SER A 106 1.31 16.12 1.93
CA SER A 106 1.20 17.58 1.92
C SER A 106 0.09 18.08 1.00
N LEU A 107 -0.01 17.52 -0.22
CA LEU A 107 -1.06 17.88 -1.17
C LEU A 107 -2.42 17.48 -0.63
N ARG A 108 -2.55 16.27 -0.08
CA ARG A 108 -3.79 15.79 0.55
C ARG A 108 -4.24 16.69 1.69
N LYS A 109 -3.33 17.11 2.58
CA LYS A 109 -3.64 18.03 3.68
C LYS A 109 -4.11 19.39 3.16
N LEU A 110 -3.50 19.89 2.09
CA LEU A 110 -3.88 21.14 1.46
C LEU A 110 -5.29 21.05 0.86
N VAL A 111 -5.54 20.08 -0.03
CA VAL A 111 -6.83 19.96 -0.75
C VAL A 111 -7.95 19.39 0.09
N GLY A 112 -7.66 18.75 1.22
CA GLY A 112 -8.67 18.27 2.16
C GLY A 112 -9.30 19.38 3.00
N GLY A 113 -8.69 20.56 3.06
CA GLY A 113 -9.18 21.70 3.84
C GLY A 113 -10.22 22.52 3.08
N ARG A 114 -11.34 22.86 3.73
CA ARG A 114 -12.36 23.76 3.14
C ARG A 114 -11.77 25.10 2.66
N GLY A 115 -10.79 25.63 3.38
CA GLY A 115 -10.11 26.88 3.04
C GLY A 115 -9.36 26.85 1.70
N PHE A 116 -8.95 25.68 1.21
CA PHE A 116 -8.40 25.55 -0.13
C PHE A 116 -9.45 25.87 -1.20
N PHE A 117 -10.65 25.28 -1.08
CA PHE A 117 -11.73 25.50 -2.06
C PHE A 117 -12.33 26.89 -1.99
N LEU A 118 -12.36 27.52 -0.81
CA LEU A 118 -12.80 28.92 -0.68
C LEU A 118 -11.90 29.91 -1.40
N LYS A 119 -10.67 29.53 -1.76
CA LYS A 119 -9.74 30.36 -2.55
C LYS A 119 -9.85 30.13 -4.06
N LEU A 120 -10.64 29.13 -4.48
CA LEU A 120 -10.87 28.81 -5.90
C LEU A 120 -12.12 29.50 -6.48
N VAL A 121 -12.98 30.03 -5.62
CA VAL A 121 -14.19 30.82 -5.95
C VAL A 121 -13.84 32.29 -5.84
#